data_AF-A0A6P7HCN4-F1
#
_entry.id   AF-A0A6P7HCN4-F1
#
_cell.length_a   1.000
_cell.length_b   1.000
_cell.length_c   1.000
_cell.angle_alpha   90.00
_cell.angle_beta   90.00
_cell.angle_gamma   90.00
#
_symmetry.space_group_name_H-M   'P 1'
#
loop_
_entity.id
_entity.type
_entity.pdbx_description
1 polymer ?
#
loop_
_entity_poly.entity_id
_entity_poly.type
_entity_poly.pdbx_seq_one_letter_code
_entity_poly.pdbx_strand_id
1 'polypeptide(L)'
;DLLLVISGASQAKVIDRDGFEKLETVKGDMYITDQAKTKGHTAGLLAGLWNPIIKEEFLTTSADGTVRTWDFYEGGKQHKQIIKCRAQNGLKVSPTAVNYNREGKVIACGCADGSLQLWDFRKSSVAPAKQIRKAHLPVEITSICFSHIGDHLLTRSCDESMKLWDVRNFKESVHEIKNLYTRYDTTDAIFSPNDAVVATGLSLDKGMYSH
;
A
#
# COMPACT_ATOMS: atom_id res chain seq x y z
N ASP A 1 12.38 -2.53 -19.86
CA ASP A 1 11.69 -1.84 -18.75
C ASP A 1 10.20 -2.01 -18.89
N LEU A 2 9.58 -2.50 -17.82
CA LEU A 2 8.16 -2.86 -17.75
C LEU A 2 7.44 -1.85 -16.85
N LEU A 3 6.20 -1.53 -17.18
CA LEU A 3 5.35 -0.62 -16.42
C LEU A 3 4.17 -1.41 -15.85
N LEU A 4 3.97 -1.31 -14.54
CA LEU A 4 2.81 -1.89 -13.85
C LEU A 4 1.68 -0.85 -13.83
N VAL A 5 0.51 -1.24 -14.32
CA VAL A 5 -0.65 -0.36 -14.47
C VAL A 5 -1.79 -0.86 -13.58
N ILE A 6 -2.26 0.03 -12.71
CA ILE A 6 -3.38 -0.17 -11.80
C ILE A 6 -4.48 0.85 -12.13
N SER A 7 -5.63 0.37 -12.62
CA SER A 7 -6.70 1.22 -13.16
C SER A 7 -8.02 1.15 -12.37
N GLY A 8 -8.02 0.52 -11.18
CA GLY A 8 -9.23 0.22 -10.43
C GLY A 8 -9.99 -1.04 -10.89
N ALA A 9 -9.57 -1.65 -12.00
CA ALA A 9 -9.98 -3.01 -12.35
C ALA A 9 -9.50 -4.01 -11.30
N SER A 10 -10.08 -5.22 -11.25
CA SER A 10 -9.62 -6.30 -10.36
C SER A 10 -8.37 -7.03 -10.87
N GLN A 11 -7.80 -6.57 -11.98
CA GLN A 11 -6.65 -7.17 -12.66
C GLN A 11 -5.60 -6.09 -12.90
N ALA A 12 -4.35 -6.40 -12.62
CA ALA A 12 -3.22 -5.55 -12.96
C ALA A 12 -2.71 -5.94 -14.34
N LYS A 13 -2.23 -4.92 -15.06
CA LYS A 13 -1.58 -5.11 -16.37
C LYS A 13 -0.13 -4.69 -16.27
N VAL A 14 0.74 -5.42 -16.95
CA VAL A 14 2.13 -5.04 -17.16
C VAL A 14 2.31 -4.79 -18.64
N ILE A 15 2.74 -3.58 -18.99
CA ILE A 15 2.99 -3.15 -20.35
C ILE A 15 4.48 -2.87 -20.54
N ASP A 16 4.99 -3.00 -21.76
CA ASP A 16 6.32 -2.48 -22.10
C ASP A 16 6.28 -0.97 -22.39
N ARG A 17 7.45 -0.41 -22.73
CA ARG A 17 7.58 1.00 -23.09
C ARG A 17 6.84 1.39 -24.37
N ASP A 18 6.59 0.43 -25.24
CA ASP A 18 5.88 0.63 -26.50
C ASP A 18 4.36 0.52 -26.30
N GLY A 19 3.91 0.23 -25.08
CA GLY A 19 2.50 0.11 -24.70
C GLY A 19 1.90 -1.26 -24.98
N PHE A 20 2.71 -2.26 -25.38
CA PHE A 20 2.22 -3.62 -25.56
C PHE A 20 2.05 -4.33 -24.22
N GLU A 21 0.88 -4.92 -24.04
CA GLU A 21 0.59 -5.77 -22.90
C GLU A 21 1.48 -7.02 -22.90
N LYS A 22 2.20 -7.23 -21.80
CA LYS A 22 3.04 -8.41 -21.57
C LYS A 22 2.42 -9.37 -20.58
N LEU A 23 1.61 -8.86 -19.65
CA LEU A 23 0.93 -9.66 -18.64
C LEU A 23 -0.36 -8.99 -18.19
N GLU A 24 -1.37 -9.80 -17.97
CA GLU A 24 -2.60 -9.43 -17.24
C GLU A 24 -2.83 -10.48 -16.15
N THR A 25 -2.97 -10.03 -14.90
CA THR A 25 -3.24 -10.96 -13.78
C THR A 25 -4.65 -11.54 -13.91
N VAL A 26 -4.83 -12.79 -13.50
CA VAL A 26 -6.14 -13.44 -13.51
C VAL A 26 -7.13 -12.74 -12.57
N LYS A 27 -8.40 -12.68 -12.98
CA LYS A 27 -9.50 -12.27 -12.09
C LYS A 27 -9.81 -13.36 -11.07
N GLY A 28 -10.03 -12.96 -9.82
CA GLY A 28 -10.51 -13.87 -8.78
C GLY A 28 -11.99 -14.24 -8.96
N ASP A 29 -12.35 -15.45 -8.54
CA ASP A 29 -13.76 -15.85 -8.43
C ASP A 29 -14.41 -15.08 -7.27
N MET A 30 -15.39 -14.25 -7.60
CA MET A 30 -16.10 -13.38 -6.66
C MET A 30 -17.06 -14.13 -5.72
N TYR A 31 -17.40 -15.38 -6.03
CA TYR A 31 -18.32 -16.19 -5.23
C TYR A 31 -17.61 -17.03 -4.16
N ILE A 32 -16.28 -17.11 -4.22
CA ILE A 32 -15.48 -17.79 -3.19
C ILE A 32 -15.21 -16.82 -2.03
N THR A 33 -15.63 -17.20 -0.83
CA THR A 33 -15.51 -16.35 0.37
C THR A 33 -14.08 -16.29 0.93
N ASP A 34 -13.35 -17.41 0.84
CA ASP A 34 -11.95 -17.49 1.25
C ASP A 34 -11.00 -17.03 0.15
N GLN A 35 -10.38 -15.89 0.37
CA GLN A 35 -9.47 -15.26 -0.58
C GLN A 35 -8.20 -16.06 -0.85
N ALA A 36 -7.82 -16.98 0.04
CA ALA A 36 -6.69 -17.87 -0.23
C ALA A 36 -7.00 -18.88 -1.34
N LYS A 37 -8.29 -19.16 -1.59
CA LYS A 37 -8.74 -20.09 -2.64
C LYS A 37 -8.99 -19.39 -3.98
N THR A 38 -8.98 -18.05 -4.02
CA THR A 38 -9.12 -17.31 -5.28
C THR A 38 -7.75 -17.06 -5.90
N LYS A 39 -7.61 -17.28 -7.21
CA LYS A 39 -6.32 -17.13 -7.90
C LYS A 39 -5.88 -15.66 -8.01
N GLY A 40 -6.83 -14.74 -8.20
CA GLY A 40 -6.60 -13.30 -8.22
C GLY A 40 -7.58 -12.49 -7.39
N HIS A 41 -7.51 -11.17 -7.52
CA HIS A 41 -8.33 -10.24 -6.76
C HIS A 41 -9.81 -10.31 -7.16
N THR A 42 -10.69 -10.15 -6.17
CA THR A 42 -12.15 -10.23 -6.38
C THR A 42 -12.82 -8.86 -6.41
N ALA A 43 -12.07 -7.79 -6.15
CA ALA A 43 -12.52 -6.40 -6.20
C ALA A 43 -11.47 -5.51 -6.86
N GLY A 44 -11.78 -4.22 -7.04
CA GLY A 44 -10.87 -3.26 -7.68
C GLY A 44 -9.53 -3.15 -6.97
N LEU A 45 -8.47 -2.98 -7.74
CA LEU A 45 -7.12 -2.73 -7.23
C LEU A 45 -6.98 -1.30 -6.74
N LEU A 46 -6.19 -1.10 -5.69
CA LEU A 46 -5.96 0.21 -5.05
C LEU A 46 -4.55 0.73 -5.31
N ALA A 47 -3.55 -0.14 -5.26
CA ALA A 47 -2.15 0.20 -5.52
C ALA A 47 -1.39 -1.01 -6.05
N GLY A 48 -0.20 -0.76 -6.61
CA GLY A 48 0.69 -1.79 -7.10
C GLY A 48 2.13 -1.28 -7.16
N LEU A 49 3.09 -2.15 -6.81
CA LEU A 49 4.51 -1.80 -6.73
C LEU A 49 5.37 -2.97 -7.18
N TRP A 50 6.46 -2.68 -7.88
CA TRP A 50 7.51 -3.66 -8.10
C TRP A 50 8.26 -3.94 -6.80
N ASN A 51 8.72 -5.17 -6.63
CA ASN A 51 9.66 -5.50 -5.57
C ASN A 51 10.99 -4.76 -5.86
N PRO A 52 11.56 -4.07 -4.87
CA PRO A 52 12.76 -3.24 -5.08
C PRO A 52 14.03 -4.04 -5.38
N ILE A 53 14.05 -5.35 -5.05
CA ILE A 53 15.22 -6.22 -5.23
C ILE A 53 14.97 -7.28 -6.31
N ILE A 54 13.79 -7.91 -6.30
CA ILE A 54 13.44 -9.00 -7.22
C ILE A 54 12.68 -8.40 -8.41
N LYS A 55 13.30 -8.34 -9.58
CA LYS A 55 12.77 -7.60 -10.75
C LYS A 55 11.49 -8.19 -11.33
N GLU A 56 11.33 -9.51 -11.20
CA GLU A 56 10.21 -10.28 -11.70
C GLU A 56 9.00 -10.27 -10.76
N GLU A 57 9.14 -9.72 -9.55
CA GLU A 57 8.05 -9.68 -8.59
C GLU A 57 7.39 -8.30 -8.49
N PHE A 58 6.07 -8.30 -8.39
CA PHE A 58 5.31 -7.12 -8.03
C PHE A 58 4.19 -7.47 -7.05
N LEU A 59 3.75 -6.48 -6.28
CA LEU A 59 2.58 -6.56 -5.43
C LEU A 59 1.41 -5.79 -6.01
N THR A 60 0.21 -6.19 -5.60
CA THR A 60 -1.03 -5.44 -5.81
C THR A 60 -1.86 -5.47 -4.54
N THR A 61 -2.55 -4.37 -4.26
CA THR A 61 -3.55 -4.28 -3.19
C THR A 61 -4.93 -4.12 -3.79
N SER A 62 -5.96 -4.55 -3.05
CA SER A 62 -7.34 -4.46 -3.52
C SER A 62 -8.31 -4.10 -2.39
N ALA A 63 -9.43 -3.52 -2.80
CA ALA A 63 -10.61 -3.32 -1.95
C ALA A 63 -11.18 -4.64 -1.39
N ASP A 64 -10.74 -5.80 -1.88
CA ASP A 64 -11.07 -7.09 -1.26
C ASP A 64 -10.39 -7.26 0.12
N GLY A 65 -9.45 -6.39 0.50
CA GLY A 65 -8.73 -6.47 1.77
C GLY A 65 -7.50 -7.35 1.73
N THR A 66 -7.00 -7.66 0.53
CA THR A 66 -5.80 -8.46 0.34
C THR A 66 -4.68 -7.69 -0.32
N VAL A 67 -3.46 -8.07 0.03
CA VAL A 67 -2.25 -7.74 -0.74
C VAL A 67 -1.75 -9.05 -1.33
N ARG A 68 -1.49 -9.05 -2.63
CA ARG A 68 -1.00 -10.22 -3.36
C ARG A 68 0.33 -9.89 -3.99
N THR A 69 1.26 -10.83 -3.93
CA THR A 69 2.49 -10.78 -4.72
C THR A 69 2.33 -11.67 -5.94
N TRP A 70 2.99 -11.31 -7.02
CA TRP A 70 2.89 -11.95 -8.32
C TRP A 70 4.29 -12.16 -8.87
N ASP A 71 4.48 -13.28 -9.54
CA ASP A 71 5.67 -13.55 -10.33
C ASP A 71 5.33 -13.29 -11.80
N PHE A 72 6.09 -12.39 -12.43
CA PHE A 72 5.88 -11.99 -13.81
C PHE A 72 6.03 -13.17 -14.78
N TYR A 73 7.00 -14.06 -14.53
CA TYR A 73 7.27 -15.17 -15.45
C TYR A 73 6.28 -16.33 -15.31
N GLU A 74 5.52 -16.39 -14.21
CA GLU A 74 4.38 -17.31 -14.04
C GLU A 74 3.11 -16.85 -14.80
N GLY A 75 3.19 -15.72 -15.50
CA GLY A 75 2.15 -15.25 -16.42
C GLY A 75 0.87 -14.79 -15.74
N GLY A 76 0.91 -14.39 -14.47
CA GLY A 76 -0.23 -13.81 -13.76
C GLY A 76 -1.39 -14.78 -13.50
N LYS A 77 -1.20 -16.09 -13.70
CA LYS A 77 -2.26 -17.11 -13.56
C LYS A 77 -2.68 -17.38 -12.12
N GLN A 78 -1.81 -17.06 -11.16
CA GLN A 78 -2.06 -17.15 -9.73
C GLN A 78 -1.11 -16.22 -8.97
N HIS A 79 -1.56 -15.72 -7.83
CA HIS A 79 -0.69 -15.01 -6.89
C HIS A 79 0.36 -15.93 -6.26
N LYS A 80 1.57 -15.42 -6.07
CA LYS A 80 2.68 -16.11 -5.40
C LYS A 80 2.45 -16.20 -3.89
N GLN A 81 2.07 -15.09 -3.27
CA GLN A 81 1.72 -15.02 -1.85
C GLN A 81 0.52 -14.09 -1.63
N ILE A 82 -0.17 -14.31 -0.52
CA ILE A 82 -1.33 -13.52 -0.11
C ILE A 82 -1.20 -13.08 1.34
N ILE A 83 -1.49 -11.81 1.58
CA ILE A 83 -1.65 -11.18 2.88
C ILE A 83 -3.11 -10.75 3.01
N LYS A 84 -3.71 -11.01 4.17
CA LYS A 84 -5.10 -10.64 4.47
C LYS A 84 -5.08 -9.54 5.53
N CYS A 85 -5.36 -8.30 5.15
CA CYS A 85 -5.46 -7.20 6.10
C CYS A 85 -6.78 -7.30 6.87
N ARG A 86 -6.68 -7.27 8.20
CA ARG A 86 -7.84 -7.44 9.09
C ARG A 86 -7.96 -6.30 10.06
N ALA A 87 -9.18 -5.80 10.26
CA ALA A 87 -9.52 -4.85 11.30
C ALA A 87 -9.45 -5.50 12.69
N GLN A 88 -9.58 -4.70 13.75
CA GLN A 88 -9.52 -5.20 15.13
C GLN A 88 -10.62 -6.23 15.45
N ASN A 89 -11.79 -6.11 14.81
CA ASN A 89 -12.90 -7.06 14.94
C ASN A 89 -12.76 -8.31 14.05
N GLY A 90 -11.64 -8.48 13.34
CA GLY A 90 -11.37 -9.63 12.46
C GLY A 90 -12.00 -9.53 11.06
N LEU A 91 -12.78 -8.48 10.77
CA LEU A 91 -13.31 -8.23 9.43
C LEU A 91 -12.20 -7.82 8.46
N LYS A 92 -12.47 -7.99 7.17
CA LYS A 92 -11.56 -7.55 6.09
C LYS A 92 -11.47 -6.03 6.10
N VAL A 93 -10.28 -5.49 5.87
CA VAL A 93 -10.09 -4.05 5.69
C VAL A 93 -9.19 -3.80 4.47
N SER A 94 -9.59 -2.85 3.64
CA SER A 94 -8.87 -2.48 2.42
C SER A 94 -7.53 -1.81 2.74
N PRO A 95 -6.39 -2.33 2.24
CA PRO A 95 -5.11 -1.63 2.27
C PRO A 95 -5.06 -0.59 1.13
N THR A 96 -5.28 0.67 1.47
CA THR A 96 -5.35 1.81 0.54
C THR A 96 -3.98 2.31 0.11
N ALA A 97 -2.99 2.24 1.00
CA ALA A 97 -1.60 2.57 0.71
C ALA A 97 -0.70 1.40 1.07
N VAL A 98 0.39 1.23 0.32
CA VAL A 98 1.33 0.13 0.50
C VAL A 98 2.73 0.56 0.10
N ASN A 99 3.75 0.01 0.75
CA ASN A 99 5.13 0.15 0.30
C ASN A 99 6.01 -1.02 0.74
N TYR A 100 7.03 -1.33 -0.06
CA TYR A 100 8.12 -2.21 0.34
C TYR A 100 9.14 -1.44 1.17
N ASN A 101 9.74 -2.11 2.15
CA ASN A 101 11.01 -1.65 2.67
C ASN A 101 12.12 -1.81 1.61
N ARG A 102 13.25 -1.13 1.80
CA ARG A 102 14.34 -1.15 0.81
C ARG A 102 14.91 -2.54 0.52
N GLU A 103 14.83 -3.45 1.48
CA GLU A 103 15.27 -4.84 1.29
C GLU A 103 14.23 -5.73 0.56
N GLY A 104 13.02 -5.24 0.31
CA GLY A 104 11.94 -6.02 -0.34
C GLY A 104 11.35 -7.15 0.51
N LYS A 105 11.70 -7.23 1.81
CA LYS A 105 11.29 -8.32 2.72
C LYS A 105 10.09 -7.99 3.59
N VAL A 106 9.86 -6.69 3.82
CA VAL A 106 8.77 -6.18 4.65
C VAL A 106 7.89 -5.28 3.80
N ILE A 107 6.58 -5.45 3.92
CA ILE A 107 5.57 -4.56 3.35
C ILE A 107 4.89 -3.81 4.49
N ALA A 108 4.74 -2.50 4.35
CA ALA A 108 3.83 -1.71 5.16
C ALA A 108 2.51 -1.48 4.41
N CYS A 109 1.39 -1.72 5.09
CA CYS A 109 0.05 -1.50 4.58
C CYS A 109 -0.67 -0.46 5.46
N GLY A 110 -1.24 0.54 4.82
CA GLY A 110 -2.14 1.53 5.41
C GLY A 110 -3.56 1.14 5.07
N CYS A 111 -4.36 0.89 6.08
CA CYS A 111 -5.70 0.38 5.93
C CYS A 111 -6.73 1.50 6.06
N ALA A 112 -7.88 1.33 5.40
CA ALA A 112 -8.99 2.29 5.42
C ALA A 112 -9.59 2.52 6.83
N ASP A 113 -9.31 1.65 7.80
CA ASP A 113 -9.71 1.84 9.20
C ASP A 113 -8.71 2.70 10.00
N GLY A 114 -7.72 3.31 9.33
CA GLY A 114 -6.66 4.09 9.96
C GLY A 114 -5.57 3.25 10.62
N SER A 115 -5.58 1.93 10.45
CA SER A 115 -4.54 1.05 10.99
C SER A 115 -3.32 0.94 10.05
N LEU A 116 -2.14 0.79 10.65
CA LEU A 116 -0.91 0.43 9.97
C LEU A 116 -0.55 -1.01 10.28
N GLN A 117 -0.27 -1.81 9.26
CA GLN A 117 0.07 -3.23 9.38
C GLN A 117 1.36 -3.52 8.61
N LEU A 118 2.40 -3.96 9.30
CA LEU A 118 3.68 -4.36 8.70
C LEU A 118 3.75 -5.88 8.62
N TRP A 119 4.04 -6.38 7.43
CA TRP A 119 4.09 -7.80 7.11
C TRP A 119 5.52 -8.18 6.70
N ASP A 120 6.08 -9.21 7.32
CA ASP A 120 7.43 -9.70 7.03
C ASP A 120 7.30 -11.09 6.40
N PHE A 121 7.71 -11.24 5.14
CA PHE A 121 7.58 -12.49 4.40
C PHE A 121 8.47 -13.62 4.91
N ARG A 122 9.43 -13.32 5.79
CA ARG A 122 10.23 -14.34 6.49
C ARG A 122 9.46 -14.99 7.63
N LYS A 123 8.32 -14.41 8.02
CA LYS A 123 7.43 -14.90 9.08
C LYS A 123 6.15 -15.45 8.45
N SER A 124 5.33 -16.11 9.28
CA SER A 124 4.01 -16.57 8.85
C SER A 124 3.10 -15.41 8.48
N SER A 125 2.49 -15.44 7.30
CA SER A 125 1.53 -14.44 6.81
C SER A 125 0.12 -14.56 7.44
N VAL A 126 0.00 -15.21 8.59
CA VAL A 126 -1.28 -15.35 9.33
C VAL A 126 -1.64 -14.08 10.09
N ALA A 127 -0.65 -13.32 10.55
CA ALA A 127 -0.83 -12.07 11.28
C ALA A 127 0.31 -11.08 10.94
N PRO A 128 0.06 -9.75 11.06
CA PRO A 128 1.11 -8.77 10.82
C PRO A 128 2.25 -8.91 11.84
N ALA A 129 3.47 -8.70 11.38
CA ALA A 129 4.66 -8.73 12.23
C ALA A 129 4.71 -7.58 13.24
N LYS A 130 4.20 -6.41 12.84
CA LYS A 130 3.96 -5.24 13.71
C LYS A 130 2.69 -4.52 13.24
N GLN A 131 1.96 -3.89 14.15
CA GLN A 131 0.77 -3.13 13.77
C GLN A 131 0.44 -2.02 14.77
N ILE A 132 -0.19 -0.95 14.30
CA ILE A 132 -0.75 0.12 15.11
C ILE A 132 -2.20 0.31 14.65
N ARG A 133 -3.16 0.01 15.54
CA ARG A 133 -4.58 -0.02 15.20
C ARG A 133 -5.21 1.36 15.00
N LYS A 134 -4.67 2.37 15.69
CA LYS A 134 -5.16 3.76 15.67
C LYS A 134 -4.03 4.68 15.23
N ALA A 135 -3.40 4.34 14.11
CA ALA A 135 -2.28 5.14 13.60
C ALA A 135 -2.80 6.49 13.10
N HIS A 136 -3.91 6.45 12.37
CA HIS A 136 -4.67 7.60 11.89
C HIS A 136 -6.14 7.48 12.35
N LEU A 137 -6.94 8.53 12.10
CA LEU A 137 -8.40 8.40 12.24
C LEU A 137 -8.93 7.34 11.25
N PRO A 138 -10.15 6.80 11.44
CA PRO A 138 -10.76 5.80 10.55
C PRO A 138 -11.17 6.37 9.18
N VAL A 139 -10.17 6.89 8.46
CA VAL A 139 -10.22 7.46 7.12
C VAL A 139 -8.98 6.97 6.35
N GLU A 140 -8.94 7.19 5.05
CA GLU A 140 -7.93 6.64 4.17
C GLU A 140 -6.52 7.13 4.54
N ILE A 141 -5.58 6.17 4.59
CA ILE A 141 -4.15 6.45 4.52
C ILE A 141 -3.80 6.50 3.04
N THR A 142 -3.38 7.66 2.57
CA THR A 142 -3.20 7.97 1.13
C THR A 142 -1.80 7.61 0.64
N SER A 143 -0.80 7.66 1.53
CA SER A 143 0.57 7.29 1.17
C SER A 143 1.34 6.72 2.35
N ILE A 144 2.25 5.80 2.01
CA ILE A 144 3.23 5.20 2.90
C ILE A 144 4.57 5.18 2.18
N CYS A 145 5.62 5.63 2.85
CA CYS A 145 6.98 5.61 2.32
C CYS A 145 7.98 5.16 3.38
N PHE A 146 8.84 4.20 3.05
CA PHE A 146 10.00 3.90 3.88
C PHE A 146 11.12 4.91 3.57
N SER A 147 11.78 5.38 4.62
CA SER A 147 13.05 6.10 4.52
C SER A 147 14.08 5.30 3.70
N HIS A 148 15.02 5.99 3.07
CA HIS A 148 16.11 5.39 2.31
C HIS A 148 17.06 4.60 3.23
N ILE A 149 17.32 5.10 4.44
CA ILE A 149 18.08 4.41 5.49
C ILE A 149 17.29 3.20 6.04
N GLY A 150 15.95 3.28 6.04
CA GLY A 150 15.05 2.17 6.38
C GLY A 150 14.60 2.10 7.85
N ASP A 151 15.05 3.03 8.69
CA ASP A 151 14.71 3.07 10.12
C ASP A 151 13.36 3.76 10.39
N HIS A 152 12.89 4.57 9.46
CA HIS A 152 11.62 5.30 9.56
C HIS A 152 10.61 4.94 8.48
N LEU A 153 9.34 5.03 8.86
CA LEU A 153 8.18 4.96 7.98
C LEU A 153 7.43 6.30 8.04
N LEU A 154 7.10 6.87 6.89
CA LEU A 154 6.26 8.05 6.76
C LEU A 154 4.87 7.63 6.31
N THR A 155 3.84 8.22 6.89
CA THR A 155 2.45 7.98 6.51
C THR A 155 1.68 9.28 6.36
N ARG A 156 0.83 9.34 5.34
CA ARG A 156 -0.04 10.47 5.01
C ARG A 156 -1.49 10.02 4.98
N SER A 157 -2.40 10.82 5.51
CA SER A 157 -3.81 10.45 5.59
C SER A 157 -4.76 11.61 5.29
N CYS A 158 -5.98 11.27 4.92
CA CYS A 158 -7.13 12.16 4.81
C CYS A 158 -7.57 12.76 6.16
N ASP A 159 -7.01 12.31 7.29
CA ASP A 159 -7.18 12.95 8.60
C ASP A 159 -6.38 14.27 8.75
N GLU A 160 -5.84 14.77 7.64
CA GLU A 160 -5.03 15.98 7.53
C GLU A 160 -3.72 15.93 8.33
N SER A 161 -3.29 14.73 8.71
CA SER A 161 -2.01 14.51 9.37
C SER A 161 -1.00 13.80 8.48
N MET A 162 0.27 14.00 8.83
CA MET A 162 1.40 13.22 8.34
C MET A 162 2.22 12.79 9.56
N LYS A 163 2.53 11.50 9.64
CA LYS A 163 3.17 10.91 10.81
C LYS A 163 4.45 10.18 10.42
N LEU A 164 5.45 10.31 11.27
CA LEU A 164 6.72 9.59 11.18
C LEU A 164 6.76 8.52 12.27
N TRP A 165 7.16 7.32 11.90
CA TRP A 165 7.21 6.16 12.79
C TRP A 165 8.62 5.58 12.82
N ASP A 166 9.08 5.19 14.00
CA ASP A 166 10.27 4.36 14.15
C ASP A 166 9.90 2.89 13.90
N VAL A 167 10.50 2.29 12.87
CA VAL A 167 10.22 0.90 12.49
C VAL A 167 10.74 -0.07 13.55
N ARG A 168 11.81 0.27 14.28
CA ARG A 168 12.37 -0.55 15.37
C ARG A 168 11.46 -0.49 16.59
N ASN A 169 11.06 0.71 17.01
CA ASN A 169 10.12 0.96 18.10
C ASN A 169 8.70 1.35 17.61
N PHE A 170 8.05 0.43 16.90
CA PHE A 170 6.76 0.67 16.24
C PHE A 170 5.56 0.63 17.21
N LYS A 171 5.43 1.66 18.06
CA LYS A 171 4.35 1.79 19.05
C LYS A 171 3.57 3.10 18.91
N GLU A 172 4.29 4.19 18.72
CA GLU A 172 3.74 5.55 18.61
C GLU A 172 4.47 6.34 17.52
N SER A 173 3.87 7.43 17.07
CA SER A 173 4.50 8.32 16.10
C SER A 173 5.59 9.13 16.78
N VAL A 174 6.78 9.17 16.18
CA VAL A 174 7.91 9.99 16.62
C VAL A 174 7.61 11.47 16.39
N HIS A 175 7.02 11.77 15.23
CA HIS A 175 6.60 13.11 14.86
C HIS A 175 5.23 13.07 14.18
N GLU A 176 4.45 14.12 14.41
CA GLU A 176 3.13 14.32 13.82
C GLU A 176 3.04 15.78 13.35
N ILE A 177 2.66 15.97 12.10
CA ILE A 177 2.34 17.27 11.52
C ILE A 177 0.85 17.24 11.16
N LYS A 178 0.12 18.28 11.53
CA LYS A 178 -1.33 18.43 11.31
C LYS A 178 -1.62 19.64 10.41
N ASN A 179 -2.91 19.86 10.13
CA ASN A 179 -3.41 20.95 9.29
C ASN A 179 -2.90 20.89 7.85
N LEU A 180 -2.66 19.66 7.38
CA LEU A 180 -2.22 19.40 6.02
C LEU A 180 -3.45 18.98 5.21
N TYR A 181 -4.29 19.96 4.84
CA TYR A 181 -5.56 19.72 4.14
C TYR A 181 -5.35 18.91 2.84
N THR A 182 -6.16 17.87 2.69
CA THR A 182 -6.22 17.06 1.47
C THR A 182 -7.66 16.73 1.15
N ARG A 183 -8.07 16.99 -0.08
CA ARG A 183 -9.40 16.63 -0.58
C ARG A 183 -9.44 15.23 -1.18
N TYR A 184 -8.30 14.78 -1.71
CA TYR A 184 -8.18 13.56 -2.48
C TYR A 184 -7.39 12.50 -1.70
N ASP A 185 -7.82 11.25 -1.88
CA ASP A 185 -7.25 10.04 -1.32
C ASP A 185 -5.97 9.56 -2.04
N THR A 186 -5.56 10.28 -3.08
CA THR A 186 -4.38 10.00 -3.93
C THR A 186 -3.18 10.89 -3.61
N THR A 187 -3.24 11.68 -2.54
CA THR A 187 -2.14 12.58 -2.15
C THR A 187 -0.93 11.78 -1.65
N ASP A 188 0.21 12.01 -2.30
CA ASP A 188 1.46 11.32 -1.99
C ASP A 188 2.35 12.11 -1.02
N ALA A 189 3.19 11.38 -0.28
CA ALA A 189 4.23 11.91 0.60
C ALA A 189 5.50 11.07 0.47
N ILE A 190 6.64 11.74 0.21
CA ILE A 190 7.90 11.08 -0.08
C ILE A 190 9.05 11.63 0.76
N PHE A 191 10.03 10.77 1.03
CA PHE A 191 11.34 11.22 1.52
C PHE A 191 12.19 11.76 0.37
N SER A 192 12.96 12.80 0.67
CA SER A 192 14.13 13.15 -0.14
C SER A 192 15.14 11.98 -0.17
N PRO A 193 15.96 11.85 -1.23
CA PRO A 193 16.90 10.73 -1.39
C PRO A 193 17.90 10.53 -0.24
N ASN A 194 18.17 11.59 0.54
CA ASN A 194 19.07 11.57 1.70
C ASN A 194 18.31 11.56 3.04
N ASP A 195 16.99 11.35 3.03
CA ASP A 195 16.09 11.37 4.19
C ASP A 195 16.08 12.67 5.02
N ALA A 196 16.67 13.77 4.52
CA ALA A 196 16.77 15.02 5.28
C ALA A 196 15.45 15.80 5.33
N VAL A 197 14.65 15.68 4.27
CA VAL A 197 13.37 16.40 4.08
C VAL A 197 12.30 15.43 3.59
N VAL A 198 11.05 15.73 3.92
CA VAL A 198 9.85 15.09 3.37
C VAL A 198 9.05 16.09 2.55
N ALA A 199 8.44 15.64 1.46
CA ALA A 199 7.56 16.44 0.62
C ALA A 199 6.18 15.78 0.55
N THR A 200 5.11 16.58 0.64
CA THR A 200 3.72 16.13 0.46
C THR A 200 2.94 17.19 -0.32
N GLY A 201 1.96 16.74 -1.09
CA GLY A 201 0.96 17.63 -1.67
C GLY A 201 -0.03 18.16 -0.62
N LEU A 202 -0.56 19.36 -0.88
CA LEU A 202 -1.71 19.93 -0.19
C LEU A 202 -2.79 20.25 -1.21
N SER A 203 -4.05 20.02 -0.85
CA SER A 203 -5.18 20.52 -1.61
C SER A 203 -5.43 21.98 -1.22
N LEU A 204 -6.01 22.77 -2.12
CA LEU A 204 -6.51 24.10 -1.79
C LEU A 204 -8.00 24.01 -1.46
N ASP A 205 -8.44 24.69 -0.41
CA ASP A 205 -9.88 24.83 -0.16
C ASP A 205 -10.50 25.82 -1.17
N LYS A 206 -11.71 25.52 -1.66
CA LYS A 206 -12.39 26.30 -2.71
C LYS A 206 -12.81 27.71 -2.25
N GLY A 207 -12.57 28.09 -0.99
CA GLY A 207 -12.96 29.39 -0.42
C GLY A 207 -11.82 30.35 -0.04
N MET A 208 -10.54 29.97 -0.16
CA MET A 208 -9.44 30.86 0.26
C MET A 208 -9.04 31.93 -0.78
N TYR A 209 -9.77 32.03 -1.90
CA TYR A 209 -9.71 33.21 -2.77
C TYR A 209 -10.82 34.19 -2.37
N SER A 210 -10.59 34.97 -1.31
CA SER A 210 -11.15 36.31 -1.22
C SER A 210 -9.99 37.30 -1.35
N HIS A 211 -10.15 38.23 -2.28
CA HIS A 211 -9.22 39.29 -2.69
C HIS A 211 -8.40 39.95 -1.59
#